data_AF-A0A9E3WQQ5-F1
#
_entry.id   AF-A0A9E3WQQ5-F1
#
_cell.length_a   1.000
_cell.length_b   1.000
_cell.length_c   1.000
_cell.angle_alpha   90.00
_cell.angle_beta   90.00
_cell.angle_gamma   90.00
#
_symmetry.space_group_name_H-M   'P 1'
#
loop_
_entity.id
_entity.type
_entity.pdbx_description
1 polymer ?
#
loop_
_entity_poly.entity_id
_entity_poly.type
_entity_poly.pdbx_seq_one_letter_code
_entity_poly.pdbx_strand_id
1 'polypeptide(L)'
;NNADPTRRLRALWAMHGTGRADEKLLGKLLADEDETIRAWAVQLEAEDGHAGAQTLARFATMASDDPSPVVRLYLASALQRLPLENRWPIAEQLLQHAEDVDDHNLPLMYWYAIEPLVPADKPRALKLAAQCKIPLLRQYIARRAAAN
;
A
#
# COMPACT_ATOMS: atom_id res chain seq x y z
N ASN A 1 -23.50 12.29 4.15
CA ASN A 1 -23.32 10.85 3.91
C ASN A 1 -24.39 10.33 2.96
N ASN A 2 -23.96 9.78 1.82
CA ASN A 2 -24.82 9.00 0.92
C ASN A 2 -24.45 7.52 1.10
N ALA A 3 -25.44 6.64 1.27
CA ALA A 3 -25.21 5.22 1.49
C ALA A 3 -24.66 4.49 0.25
N ASP A 4 -24.90 5.01 -0.96
CA ASP A 4 -24.45 4.42 -2.22
C ASP A 4 -22.96 4.70 -2.47
N PRO A 5 -22.07 3.70 -2.40
CA PRO A 5 -20.63 3.88 -2.58
C PRO A 5 -20.27 4.37 -3.99
N THR A 6 -21.03 3.99 -5.01
CA THR A 6 -20.78 4.42 -6.39
C THR A 6 -20.96 5.93 -6.53
N ARG A 7 -21.98 6.49 -5.87
CA ARG A 7 -22.19 7.95 -5.83
C ARG A 7 -21.11 8.66 -5.05
N ARG A 8 -20.69 8.11 -3.89
CA ARG A 8 -19.58 8.68 -3.10
C ARG A 8 -18.29 8.71 -3.91
N LEU A 9 -17.98 7.62 -4.62
CA LEU A 9 -16.77 7.50 -5.41
C LEU A 9 -16.75 8.49 -6.59
N ARG A 10 -17.87 8.63 -7.31
CA ARG A 10 -18.01 9.63 -8.37
C ARG A 10 -17.86 11.06 -7.83
N ALA A 11 -18.41 11.34 -6.66
CA ALA A 11 -18.23 12.63 -6.01
C ALA A 11 -16.77 12.86 -5.62
N LEU A 12 -16.09 11.85 -5.06
CA LEU A 12 -14.66 11.90 -4.75
C LEU A 12 -13.83 12.24 -5.99
N TRP A 13 -14.02 11.53 -7.09
CA TRP A 13 -13.31 11.81 -8.34
C TRP A 13 -13.61 13.20 -8.89
N ALA A 14 -14.87 13.64 -8.85
CA ALA A 14 -15.23 14.99 -9.31
C ALA A 14 -14.58 16.08 -8.43
N MET A 15 -14.53 15.88 -7.11
CA MET A 15 -13.84 16.79 -6.20
C MET A 15 -12.34 16.80 -6.47
N HIS A 16 -11.72 15.63 -6.62
CA HIS A 16 -10.29 15.52 -6.91
C HIS A 16 -9.94 16.19 -8.26
N GLY A 17 -10.67 15.85 -9.33
CA GLY A 17 -10.46 16.45 -10.67
C GLY A 17 -10.74 17.95 -10.75
N THR A 18 -11.35 18.55 -9.73
CA THR A 18 -11.55 20.02 -9.62
C THR A 18 -10.66 20.66 -8.55
N GLY A 19 -9.69 19.93 -7.99
CA GLY A 19 -8.76 20.42 -6.97
C GLY A 19 -9.42 20.68 -5.60
N ARG A 20 -10.55 20.05 -5.32
CA ARG A 20 -11.36 20.23 -4.09
C ARG A 20 -11.29 19.06 -3.11
N ALA A 21 -10.63 17.96 -3.47
CA ALA A 21 -10.34 16.88 -2.53
C ALA A 21 -9.05 17.20 -1.76
N ASP A 22 -9.18 17.89 -0.63
CA ASP A 22 -8.05 18.23 0.22
C ASP A 22 -7.58 17.03 1.07
N GLU A 23 -6.36 17.13 1.62
CA GLU A 23 -5.75 16.12 2.51
C GLU A 23 -6.67 15.78 3.70
N LYS A 24 -7.42 16.77 4.20
CA LYS A 24 -8.36 16.56 5.31
C LYS A 24 -9.53 15.66 4.91
N LEU A 25 -10.07 15.82 3.70
CA LEU A 25 -11.12 14.95 3.17
C LEU A 25 -10.57 13.56 2.90
N LEU A 26 -9.46 13.45 2.18
CA LEU A 26 -8.86 12.17 1.82
C LEU A 26 -8.46 11.36 3.06
N GLY A 27 -7.82 11.99 4.03
CA GLY A 27 -7.48 11.37 5.32
C GLY A 27 -8.67 10.82 6.09
N LYS A 28 -9.87 11.44 5.96
CA LYS A 28 -11.11 10.88 6.53
C LYS A 28 -11.60 9.65 5.76
N LEU A 29 -11.47 9.68 4.43
CA LEU A 29 -11.92 8.59 3.56
C LEU A 29 -11.06 7.32 3.70
N LEU A 30 -9.84 7.42 4.23
CA LEU A 30 -9.04 6.27 4.67
C LEU A 30 -9.68 5.47 5.81
N ALA A 31 -10.77 5.96 6.41
CA ALA A 31 -11.54 5.27 7.45
C ALA A 31 -13.00 4.99 7.01
N ASP A 32 -13.30 5.11 5.72
CA ASP A 32 -14.63 4.83 5.18
C ASP A 32 -14.99 3.35 5.34
N GLU A 33 -16.28 3.04 5.51
CA GLU A 33 -16.78 1.67 5.65
C GLU A 33 -16.57 0.84 4.37
N ASP A 34 -16.61 1.48 3.20
CA ASP A 34 -16.48 0.84 1.91
C ASP A 34 -15.01 0.74 1.49
N GLU A 35 -14.59 -0.49 1.16
CA GLU A 35 -13.21 -0.79 0.76
C GLU A 35 -12.78 -0.04 -0.51
N THR A 36 -13.69 0.22 -1.44
CA THR A 36 -13.39 0.90 -2.70
C THR A 36 -13.10 2.36 -2.43
N ILE A 37 -13.85 2.99 -1.51
CA ILE A 37 -13.57 4.37 -1.09
C ILE A 37 -12.22 4.47 -0.38
N ARG A 38 -11.92 3.54 0.54
CA ARG A 38 -10.60 3.50 1.20
C ARG A 38 -9.46 3.30 0.21
N ALA A 39 -9.61 2.36 -0.74
CA ALA A 39 -8.62 2.10 -1.77
C ALA A 39 -8.35 3.34 -2.64
N TRP A 40 -9.40 4.03 -3.09
CA TRP A 40 -9.23 5.27 -3.85
C TRP A 40 -8.65 6.41 -3.04
N ALA A 41 -8.97 6.52 -1.76
CA ALA A 41 -8.31 7.49 -0.88
C ALA A 41 -6.79 7.21 -0.80
N VAL A 42 -6.36 5.95 -0.69
CA VAL A 42 -4.93 5.57 -0.77
C VAL A 42 -4.31 5.98 -2.10
N GLN A 43 -4.99 5.72 -3.23
CA GLN A 43 -4.49 6.09 -4.55
C GLN A 43 -4.26 7.60 -4.67
N LEU A 44 -5.26 8.41 -4.30
CA LEU A 44 -5.22 9.86 -4.45
C LEU A 44 -4.19 10.49 -3.49
N GLU A 45 -4.09 10.00 -2.25
CA GLU A 45 -3.06 10.43 -1.30
C GLU A 45 -1.62 10.13 -1.75
N ALA A 46 -1.42 9.16 -2.65
CA ALA A 46 -0.09 8.72 -3.10
C ALA A 46 0.24 9.14 -4.54
N GLU A 47 -0.70 9.73 -5.29
CA GLU A 47 -0.54 9.91 -6.74
C GLU A 47 0.55 10.91 -7.12
N ASP A 48 0.77 11.94 -6.29
CA ASP A 48 1.83 12.94 -6.46
C ASP A 48 3.19 12.46 -5.93
N GLY A 49 3.29 11.19 -5.48
CA GLY A 49 4.51 10.59 -4.96
C GLY A 49 4.93 11.11 -3.58
N HIS A 50 4.16 12.01 -2.97
CA HIS A 50 4.44 12.61 -1.68
C HIS A 50 3.22 12.44 -0.76
N ALA A 51 3.40 11.67 0.30
CA ALA A 51 2.41 11.54 1.37
C ALA A 51 2.98 12.13 2.66
N GLY A 52 2.18 12.92 3.38
CA GLY A 52 2.56 13.49 4.66
C GLY A 52 2.83 12.41 5.72
N ALA A 53 3.54 12.77 6.79
CA ALA A 53 3.88 11.82 7.87
C ALA A 53 2.62 11.17 8.51
N GLN A 54 1.52 11.92 8.60
CA GLN A 54 0.26 11.40 9.12
C GLN A 54 -0.36 10.35 8.17
N THR A 55 -0.38 10.64 6.87
CA THR A 55 -0.85 9.71 5.83
C THR A 55 0.01 8.44 5.80
N LEU A 56 1.34 8.57 5.85
CA LEU A 56 2.26 7.41 5.90
C LEU A 56 2.01 6.53 7.13
N ALA A 57 1.82 7.13 8.31
CA ALA A 57 1.46 6.39 9.51
C ALA A 57 0.12 5.67 9.35
N ARG A 58 -0.88 6.34 8.74
CA ARG A 58 -2.18 5.74 8.46
C ARG A 58 -2.08 4.58 7.48
N PHE A 59 -1.29 4.70 6.41
CA PHE A 59 -1.03 3.62 5.46
C PHE A 59 -0.39 2.40 6.13
N ALA A 60 0.56 2.61 7.06
CA ALA A 60 1.17 1.51 7.80
C ALA A 60 0.15 0.79 8.69
N THR A 61 -0.75 1.52 9.36
CA THR A 61 -1.86 0.91 10.11
C THR A 61 -2.81 0.14 9.19
N MET A 62 -3.22 0.71 8.05
CA MET A 62 -4.10 0.03 7.09
C MET A 62 -3.44 -1.22 6.49
N ALA A 63 -2.13 -1.18 6.24
CA ALA A 63 -1.39 -2.34 5.75
C ALA A 63 -1.36 -3.49 6.76
N SER A 64 -1.49 -3.21 8.06
CA SER A 64 -1.61 -4.24 9.10
C SER A 64 -3.04 -4.75 9.23
N ASP A 65 -4.01 -3.84 9.32
CA ASP A 65 -5.32 -4.15 9.90
C ASP A 65 -6.49 -4.11 8.90
N ASP A 66 -6.31 -3.59 7.68
CA ASP A 66 -7.41 -3.54 6.71
C ASP A 66 -7.73 -4.96 6.18
N PRO A 67 -8.98 -5.42 6.33
CA PRO A 67 -9.36 -6.77 5.91
C PRO A 67 -9.47 -6.93 4.39
N SER A 68 -9.47 -5.83 3.64
CA SER A 68 -9.70 -5.87 2.21
C SER A 68 -8.41 -6.16 1.43
N PRO A 69 -8.36 -7.23 0.62
CA PRO A 69 -7.25 -7.45 -0.32
C PRO A 69 -7.17 -6.32 -1.36
N VAL A 70 -8.29 -5.65 -1.68
CA VAL A 70 -8.31 -4.49 -2.58
C VAL A 70 -7.53 -3.32 -1.97
N VAL A 71 -7.75 -3.02 -0.69
CA VAL A 71 -7.01 -1.95 -0.01
C VAL A 71 -5.52 -2.28 0.09
N ARG A 72 -5.17 -3.54 0.40
CA ARG A 72 -3.76 -3.99 0.41
C ARG A 72 -3.10 -3.86 -0.95
N LEU A 73 -3.81 -4.17 -2.03
CA LEU A 73 -3.32 -3.99 -3.40
C LEU A 73 -3.02 -2.52 -3.70
N TYR A 74 -3.90 -1.61 -3.26
CA TYR A 74 -3.71 -0.17 -3.45
C TYR A 74 -2.55 0.38 -2.61
N LEU A 75 -2.35 -0.12 -1.38
CA LEU A 75 -1.17 0.22 -0.57
C LEU A 75 0.12 -0.26 -1.24
N ALA A 76 0.14 -1.47 -1.80
CA ALA A 76 1.28 -1.98 -2.57
C ALA A 76 1.55 -1.14 -3.84
N SER A 77 0.50 -0.66 -4.51
CA SER A 77 0.63 0.26 -5.64
C SER A 77 1.16 1.63 -5.21
N ALA A 78 0.64 2.19 -4.12
CA ALA A 78 1.09 3.46 -3.54
C ALA A 78 2.59 3.42 -3.20
N LEU A 79 3.07 2.32 -2.62
CA LEU A 79 4.49 2.14 -2.32
C LEU A 79 5.40 2.41 -3.51
N GLN A 80 5.00 2.02 -4.73
CA GLN A 80 5.82 2.20 -5.94
C GLN A 80 6.06 3.67 -6.29
N ARG A 81 5.18 4.57 -5.84
CA ARG A 81 5.27 6.03 -6.07
C ARG A 81 6.05 6.76 -4.97
N LEU A 82 6.15 6.18 -3.78
CA LEU A 82 6.78 6.82 -2.62
C LEU A 82 8.32 6.75 -2.67
N PRO A 83 9.04 7.70 -2.06
CA PRO A 83 10.47 7.57 -1.77
C PRO A 83 10.78 6.28 -1.00
N LEU A 84 11.94 5.67 -1.26
CA LEU A 84 12.29 4.34 -0.73
C LEU A 84 12.24 4.29 0.80
N GLU A 85 12.71 5.34 1.45
CA GLU A 85 12.74 5.50 2.91
C GLU A 85 11.35 5.41 3.55
N ASN A 86 10.31 5.83 2.83
CA ASN A 86 8.93 5.86 3.32
C ASN A 86 8.20 4.53 3.12
N ARG A 87 8.76 3.60 2.32
CA ARG A 87 8.06 2.36 1.98
C ARG A 87 8.12 1.31 3.08
N TRP A 88 9.19 1.29 3.86
CA TRP A 88 9.47 0.20 4.80
C TRP A 88 8.34 -0.05 5.82
N PRO A 89 7.80 0.95 6.53
CA PRO A 89 6.79 0.69 7.57
C PRO A 89 5.52 0.04 7.02
N ILE A 90 5.17 0.33 5.76
CA ILE A 90 3.99 -0.21 5.08
C ILE A 90 4.30 -1.62 4.53
N ALA A 91 5.45 -1.76 3.86
CA ALA A 91 5.91 -3.03 3.28
C ALA A 91 6.06 -4.13 4.34
N GLU A 92 6.62 -3.80 5.50
CA GLU A 92 6.81 -4.74 6.60
C GLU A 92 5.49 -5.34 7.09
N GLN A 93 4.39 -4.57 7.06
CA GLN A 93 3.05 -5.05 7.42
C GLN A 93 2.37 -5.85 6.30
N LEU A 94 2.44 -5.37 5.06
CA LEU A 94 1.85 -6.07 3.90
C LEU A 94 2.38 -7.51 3.78
N LEU A 95 3.67 -7.72 4.06
CA LEU A 95 4.32 -9.04 3.97
C LEU A 95 3.92 -10.02 5.11
N GLN A 96 3.09 -9.58 6.05
CA GLN A 96 2.55 -10.42 7.14
C GLN A 96 1.19 -11.06 6.82
N HIS A 97 0.61 -10.79 5.66
CA HIS A 97 -0.68 -11.35 5.24
C HIS A 97 -0.51 -12.72 4.59
N ALA A 98 -0.55 -13.78 5.41
CA ALA A 98 -0.45 -15.17 4.93
C ALA A 98 -1.63 -15.59 4.04
N GLU A 99 -2.78 -14.93 4.19
CA GLU A 99 -3.97 -15.12 3.35
C GLU A 99 -3.76 -14.72 1.89
N ASP A 100 -2.76 -13.90 1.59
CA ASP A 100 -2.49 -13.43 0.22
C ASP A 100 -1.63 -14.39 -0.60
N VAL A 101 -1.20 -15.52 -0.02
CA VAL A 101 -0.26 -16.47 -0.67
C VAL A 101 -0.79 -16.98 -2.01
N ASP A 102 -2.08 -17.28 -2.09
CA ASP A 102 -2.73 -17.86 -3.27
C ASP A 102 -3.48 -16.81 -4.11
N ASP A 103 -3.42 -15.53 -3.74
CA ASP A 103 -4.00 -14.46 -4.56
C ASP A 103 -3.23 -14.29 -5.87
N HIS A 104 -3.94 -14.06 -6.96
CA HIS A 104 -3.33 -13.96 -8.28
C HIS A 104 -2.44 -12.72 -8.45
N ASN A 105 -2.74 -11.62 -7.75
CA ASN A 105 -2.15 -10.31 -7.97
C ASN A 105 -1.24 -9.88 -6.82
N LEU A 106 -1.67 -10.06 -5.56
CA LEU A 106 -1.03 -9.48 -4.38
C LEU A 106 0.42 -9.89 -4.20
N PRO A 107 0.82 -11.18 -4.30
CA PRO A 107 2.22 -11.58 -4.19
C PRO A 107 3.14 -10.83 -5.16
N LEU A 108 2.71 -10.62 -6.41
CA LEU A 108 3.52 -9.90 -7.41
C LEU A 108 3.48 -8.39 -7.18
N MET A 109 2.34 -7.83 -6.78
CA MET A 109 2.23 -6.41 -6.42
C MET A 109 3.12 -6.05 -5.24
N TYR A 110 3.17 -6.89 -4.21
CA TYR A 110 4.10 -6.74 -3.10
C TYR A 110 5.55 -6.82 -3.56
N TRP A 111 5.87 -7.72 -4.48
CA TRP A 111 7.22 -7.79 -5.05
C TRP A 111 7.62 -6.49 -5.72
N TYR A 112 6.79 -5.94 -6.61
CA TYR A 112 7.09 -4.68 -7.29
C TYR A 112 7.22 -3.50 -6.31
N ALA A 113 6.48 -3.52 -5.21
CA ALA A 113 6.59 -2.50 -4.16
C ALA A 113 7.95 -2.53 -3.43
N ILE A 114 8.46 -3.73 -3.14
CA ILE A 114 9.63 -3.92 -2.26
C ILE A 114 10.94 -4.24 -2.98
N GLU A 115 10.90 -4.63 -4.26
CA GLU A 115 12.12 -5.01 -5.00
C GLU A 115 13.22 -3.95 -4.91
N PRO A 116 12.94 -2.63 -5.06
CA PRO A 116 13.97 -1.60 -4.96
C PRO A 116 14.55 -1.44 -3.56
N LEU A 117 13.83 -1.88 -2.52
CA LEU A 117 14.29 -1.85 -1.13
C LEU A 117 15.40 -2.87 -0.88
N VAL A 118 15.44 -3.96 -1.65
CA VAL A 118 16.41 -5.05 -1.47
C VAL A 118 17.85 -4.57 -1.69
N PRO A 119 18.22 -3.96 -2.83
CA PRO A 119 19.57 -3.44 -3.02
C PRO A 119 19.85 -2.19 -2.15
N ALA A 120 18.83 -1.42 -1.77
CA ALA A 120 18.98 -0.22 -0.95
C ALA A 120 19.40 -0.54 0.49
N ASP A 121 18.90 -1.65 1.08
CA ASP A 121 19.28 -2.12 2.41
C ASP A 121 19.17 -3.66 2.48
N LYS A 122 20.24 -4.33 2.03
CA LYS A 122 20.30 -5.81 2.00
C LYS A 122 20.08 -6.45 3.38
N PRO A 123 20.76 -6.00 4.47
CA PRO A 123 20.52 -6.58 5.80
C PRO A 123 19.06 -6.50 6.25
N ARG A 124 18.40 -5.35 6.07
CA ARG A 124 16.98 -5.19 6.44
C ARG A 124 16.07 -6.04 5.57
N ALA A 125 16.33 -6.10 4.26
CA ALA A 125 15.55 -6.93 3.34
C ALA A 125 15.64 -8.43 3.70
N LEU A 126 16.82 -8.93 4.06
CA LEU A 126 16.99 -10.32 4.51
C LEU A 126 16.28 -10.60 5.84
N LYS A 127 16.29 -9.64 6.77
CA LYS A 127 15.51 -9.74 8.02
C LYS A 127 14.00 -9.78 7.72
N LEU A 128 13.52 -8.96 6.80
CA LEU A 128 12.13 -8.99 6.35
C LEU A 128 11.77 -10.32 5.69
N ALA A 129 12.64 -10.87 4.84
CA ALA A 129 12.44 -12.18 4.23
C ALA A 129 12.31 -13.30 5.26
N ALA A 130 13.05 -13.24 6.37
CA ALA A 130 12.93 -14.23 7.45
C ALA A 130 11.57 -14.19 8.15
N GLN A 131 10.89 -13.04 8.15
CA GLN A 131 9.59 -12.81 8.80
C GLN A 131 8.42 -12.84 7.83
N CYS A 132 8.68 -12.81 6.53
CA CYS A 132 7.66 -12.75 5.48
C CYS A 132 6.84 -14.05 5.43
N LYS A 133 5.51 -13.91 5.43
CA LYS A 133 4.60 -15.06 5.38
C LYS A 133 4.34 -15.58 3.97
N ILE A 134 4.82 -14.87 2.94
CA ILE A 134 4.59 -15.21 1.53
C ILE A 134 5.84 -15.91 0.95
N PRO A 135 5.80 -17.23 0.66
CA PRO A 135 6.96 -18.00 0.22
C PRO A 135 7.63 -17.44 -1.05
N LEU A 136 6.84 -16.98 -2.03
CA LEU A 136 7.36 -16.42 -3.28
C LEU A 136 8.27 -15.21 -3.02
N LEU A 137 7.82 -14.30 -2.14
CA LEU A 137 8.57 -13.09 -1.80
C LEU A 137 9.87 -13.41 -1.07
N ARG A 138 9.88 -14.41 -0.19
CA ARG A 138 11.12 -14.89 0.46
C ARG A 138 12.16 -15.31 -0.57
N GLN A 139 11.74 -16.07 -1.58
CA GLN A 139 12.64 -16.50 -2.66
C GLN A 139 13.14 -15.33 -3.50
N TYR A 140 12.26 -14.39 -3.84
CA TYR A 140 12.61 -13.24 -4.68
C TYR A 140 13.57 -12.28 -3.97
N ILE A 141 13.32 -11.97 -2.70
CA ILE A 141 14.22 -11.15 -1.88
C ILE A 141 15.60 -11.81 -1.79
N ALA A 142 15.68 -13.11 -1.49
CA ALA A 142 16.95 -13.83 -1.38
C ALA A 142 17.73 -13.82 -2.71
N ARG A 143 17.06 -14.09 -3.84
CA ARG A 143 17.67 -14.03 -5.18
C ARG A 143 18.16 -12.64 -5.51
N ARG A 144 17.38 -11.60 -5.21
CA ARG A 144 17.73 -10.22 -5.51
C ARG A 144 18.86 -9.68 -4.66
N ALA A 145 18.94 -10.09 -3.39
CA ALA A 145 20.04 -9.72 -2.49
C ALA A 145 21.39 -10.32 -2.94
N ALA A 146 21.34 -11.53 -3.54
CA ALA A 146 22.50 -12.24 -4.09
C ALA A 146 22.91 -11.78 -5.50
N ALA A 147 22.02 -11.11 -6.24
CA ALA A 147 22.37 -10.48 -7.50
C ALA A 147 23.28 -9.28 -7.24
N ASN A 148 24.46 -9.28 -7.89
CA ASN A 148 25.46 -8.22 -7.79
C ASN A 148 24.92 -6.87 -8.27
#